data_AF-A0A3M1RCE6-F1
#
_entry.id   AF-A0A3M1RCE6-F1
#
_cell.length_a   1.000
_cell.length_b   1.000
_cell.length_c   1.000
_cell.angle_alpha   90.00
_cell.angle_beta   90.00
_cell.angle_gamma   90.00
#
_symmetry.space_group_name_H-M   'P 1'
#
loop_
_entity.id
_entity.type
_entity.pdbx_description
1 polymer ?
#
loop_
_entity_poly.entity_id
_entity_poly.type
_entity_poly.pdbx_seq_one_letter_code
_entity_poly.pdbx_strand_id
1 'polypeptide(L)' 'PAARARAIVMATTHFNDPKTLAEVSKGLGEPMKGIDIRTLSEEELLQTRGV' A
#
# COMPACT_ATOMS: atom_id res chain seq x y z
N PRO A 1 1.11 -8.93 -9.23
CA PRO A 1 1.60 -10.33 -9.39
C PRO A 1 1.12 -11.23 -8.25
N ALA A 2 1.09 -12.55 -8.47
CA ALA A 2 0.51 -13.53 -7.53
C ALA A 2 1.17 -13.55 -6.13
N ALA A 3 2.49 -13.33 -6.04
CA ALA A 3 3.21 -13.25 -4.76
C ALA A 3 2.69 -12.10 -3.89
N ARG A 4 2.54 -10.90 -4.47
CA ARG A 4 1.98 -9.72 -3.79
C ARG A 4 0.54 -9.95 -3.36
N ALA A 5 -0.28 -10.59 -4.18
CA ALA A 5 -1.67 -10.89 -3.84
C ALA A 5 -1.77 -11.80 -2.60
N ARG A 6 -0.98 -12.87 -2.55
CA ARG A 6 -0.93 -13.76 -1.38
C ARG A 6 -0.46 -13.04 -0.12
N ALA A 7 0.58 -12.20 -0.24
CA ALA A 7 1.08 -11.43 0.88
C ALA A 7 0.04 -10.44 1.43
N ILE A 8 -0.73 -9.78 0.57
CA ILE A 8 -1.82 -8.88 0.98
C ILE A 8 -2.90 -9.66 1.75
N VAL A 9 -3.35 -10.81 1.23
CA VAL A 9 -4.37 -11.62 1.92
C VAL A 9 -3.89 -12.05 3.30
N MET A 10 -2.67 -12.59 3.39
CA MET A 10 -2.09 -13.02 4.67
C MET A 10 -1.89 -11.85 5.64
N ALA A 11 -1.44 -10.69 5.16
CA ALA A 11 -1.26 -9.50 5.99
C ALA A 11 -2.59 -8.98 6.53
N THR A 12 -3.66 -8.99 5.72
CA THR A 12 -5.00 -8.59 6.17
C THR A 12 -5.57 -9.58 7.18
N THR A 13 -5.38 -10.89 6.98
CA THR A 13 -5.84 -11.93 7.92
C THR A 13 -5.10 -11.84 9.26
N HIS A 14 -3.80 -11.55 9.25
CA HIS A 14 -2.93 -11.55 10.43
C HIS A 14 -2.43 -10.15 10.79
N PHE A 15 -3.28 -9.12 10.63
CA PHE A 15 -2.89 -7.71 10.77
C PHE A 15 -2.31 -7.34 12.14
N ASN A 16 -2.58 -8.12 13.19
CA ASN A 16 -2.08 -7.91 14.55
C ASN A 16 -0.88 -8.78 14.94
N ASP A 17 -0.33 -9.58 14.02
CA ASP A 17 0.88 -10.38 14.27
C ASP A 17 2.11 -9.78 13.55
N PRO A 18 2.98 -9.04 14.27
CA PRO A 18 4.14 -8.40 13.67
C PRO A 18 5.11 -9.39 13.01
N LYS A 19 5.20 -10.62 13.52
CA LYS A 19 6.12 -11.62 13.00
C LYS A 19 5.65 -12.10 11.63
N THR A 20 4.37 -12.44 11.52
CA THR A 20 3.77 -12.85 10.24
C THR A 20 3.86 -11.73 9.21
N LEU A 21 3.58 -10.48 9.60
CA LEU A 21 3.73 -9.32 8.72
C LEU A 21 5.15 -9.16 8.17
N ALA A 22 6.16 -9.27 9.04
CA ALA A 22 7.55 -9.17 8.62
C ALA A 22 7.95 -10.29 7.63
N GLU A 23 7.44 -11.51 7.82
CA GLU A 23 7.72 -12.61 6.89
C GLU A 23 7.04 -12.42 5.52
N VAL A 24 5.76 -12.04 5.49
CA VAL A 24 5.02 -11.90 4.23
C VAL A 24 5.45 -10.68 3.41
N SER A 25 6.08 -9.67 4.02
CA SER A 25 6.63 -8.51 3.33
C SER A 25 7.95 -8.78 2.59
N LYS A 26 8.61 -9.93 2.81
CA LYS A 26 9.89 -10.25 2.17
C LYS A 26 9.70 -10.67 0.71
N GLY A 27 10.64 -10.27 -0.14
CA GLY A 27 10.75 -10.78 -1.52
C GLY A 27 9.58 -10.41 -2.46
N LEU A 28 8.78 -9.39 -2.13
CA LEU A 28 7.63 -8.95 -2.95
C LEU A 28 8.03 -8.13 -4.19
N GLY A 29 9.32 -7.82 -4.33
CA GLY A 29 9.87 -6.95 -5.37
C GLY A 29 9.50 -5.48 -5.15
N GLU A 30 9.75 -4.66 -6.16
CA GLU A 30 9.57 -3.21 -6.07
C GLU A 30 8.08 -2.83 -5.97
N PRO A 31 7.72 -1.91 -5.05
CA PRO A 31 6.38 -1.37 -4.98
C PRO A 31 6.04 -0.55 -6.24
N MET A 32 4.75 -0.29 -6.45
CA MET A 32 4.34 0.65 -7.50
C MET A 32 4.76 2.06 -7.09
N LYS A 33 5.17 2.88 -8.06
CA LYS A 33 5.53 4.27 -7.82
C LYS A 33 4.28 5.05 -7.39
N GLY A 34 4.32 5.64 -6.20
CA GLY A 34 3.31 6.59 -5.75
C GLY A 34 3.44 7.94 -6.48
N ILE A 35 2.34 8.66 -6.59
CA ILE A 35 2.31 10.04 -7.06
C ILE A 35 2.33 10.95 -5.83
N ASP A 36 3.22 11.94 -5.82
CA ASP A 36 3.30 12.89 -4.70
C ASP A 36 2.10 13.84 -4.73
N ILE A 37 1.49 14.07 -3.58
CA ILE A 37 0.29 14.92 -3.48
C ILE A 37 0.49 16.34 -4.02
N ARG A 38 1.72 16.88 -3.93
CA ARG A 38 2.06 18.21 -4.45
C ARG A 38 2.07 18.29 -5.98
N THR A 39 2.07 17.14 -6.65
CA THR A 39 2.08 17.04 -8.12
C THR A 39 0.70 16.81 -8.72
N LEU A 40 -0.29 16.50 -7.89
CA LEU A 40 -1.68 16.31 -8.31
C LEU A 40 -2.33 17.67 -8.60
N SER A 41 -3.15 17.73 -9.65
CA SER A 41 -4.02 18.89 -9.88
C SER A 41 -5.17 18.92 -8.86
N GLU A 42 -5.84 20.07 -8.69
CA GLU A 42 -6.99 20.17 -7.77
C GLU A 42 -8.13 19.19 -8.11
N GLU A 43 -8.28 18.84 -9.39
CA GLU A 43 -9.30 17.93 -9.92
C GLU A 43 -9.00 16.45 -9.57
N GLU A 44 -7.73 16.11 -9.36
CA GLU A 44 -7.28 14.77 -8.99
C GLU A 44 -7.31 14.55 -7.46
N LEU A 45 -7.46 15.62 -6.68
CA LEU A 45 -7.56 15.54 -5.23
C LEU A 45 -8.96 15.06 -4.82
N LEU A 46 -9.01 13.94 -4.08
CA LEU A 46 -10.26 13.42 -3.50
C LEU A 46 -10.86 14.35 -2.43
N GLN A 47 -10.05 15.25 -1.86
CA GLN A 47 -10.48 16.26 -0.91
C GLN A 47 -9.59 17.50 -1.06
N THR A 48 -10.20 18.65 -1.32
CA THR A 48 -9.56 19.96 -1.20
C THR A 48 -9.67 20.44 0.24
N ARG A 49 -8.60 21.00 0.81
CA ARG A 49 -8.66 21.55 2.17
C ARG A 49 -9.43 22.86 2.14
N GLY A 50 -10.54 22.91 2.88
CA GLY A 50 -11.22 24.12 3.35
C GLY A 50 -11.50 25.17 2.27
N VAL A 51 -12.71 25.11 1.71
CA VAL A 51 -13.36 26.34 1.23
C VAL A 51 -13.72 27.20 2.45
#